data_AF-A0A800F8P9-F1
#
_entry.id   AF-A0A800F8P9-F1
#
_cell.length_a   1.000
_cell.length_b   1.000
_cell.length_c   1.000
_cell.angle_alpha   90.00
_cell.angle_beta   90.00
_cell.angle_gamma   90.00
#
_symmetry.space_group_name_H-M   'P 1'
#
loop_
_entity.id
_entity.type
_entity.pdbx_description
1 polymer ?
#
loop_
_entity_poly.entity_id
_entity_poly.type
_entity_poly.pdbx_seq_one_letter_code
_entity_poly.pdbx_strand_id
1 'polypeptide(L)'
;MALILVMSACGRTAGAPSTAPSSIASVADEAAWRTLAAPRATPVAGAVRISVSEIQLGEQNPWGLETSLGTAIGLAELVAAGLLRRPDVEFVERRRFTAAVDAERLGRTRAAGAPPAGVSPGPEFLLSVTWAAFGATPAYLESRLLDPASGRIERSWRTETPLDADPVGVARAIVGGLIAELARMGRASAWTDPITSAAPAAFERTDISVAAVNAFLEGLASEEVWNWEGARVGYQTASVRNPGFFEAEVALARAARLRLGGTLASG
;
A
#
# COMPACT_ATOMS: atom_id res chain seq x y z
N MET A 1 -33.67 4.21 79.32
CA MET A 1 -33.79 2.76 79.04
C MET A 1 -33.18 2.52 77.65
N ALA A 2 -32.02 1.82 77.60
CA ALA A 2 -31.17 1.40 76.44
C ALA A 2 -30.81 2.49 75.40
N LEU A 3 -29.58 2.95 75.14
CA LEU A 3 -28.21 2.39 75.03
C LEU A 3 -28.06 1.21 74.04
N ILE A 4 -27.63 1.51 72.81
CA ILE A 4 -26.67 0.72 72.02
C ILE A 4 -25.72 1.69 71.31
N LEU A 5 -24.43 1.39 71.40
CA LEU A 5 -23.27 2.12 70.87
C LEU A 5 -22.31 1.04 70.33
N VAL A 6 -21.97 1.06 69.03
CA VAL A 6 -20.82 0.38 68.37
C VAL A 6 -20.57 1.15 67.05
N MET A 7 -19.54 2.02 66.92
CA MET A 7 -18.10 1.82 66.63
C MET A 7 -17.74 1.49 65.16
N SER A 8 -16.94 2.39 64.58
CA SER A 8 -15.79 2.22 63.67
C SER A 8 -15.88 1.46 62.33
N ALA A 9 -15.54 2.18 61.25
CA ALA A 9 -14.36 1.82 60.44
C ALA A 9 -13.77 3.06 59.73
N CYS A 10 -12.51 3.37 60.05
CA CYS A 10 -11.62 4.21 59.26
C CYS A 10 -11.18 3.46 57.99
N GLY A 11 -10.82 4.19 56.93
CA GLY A 11 -9.97 3.63 55.87
C GLY A 11 -9.92 4.41 54.56
N ARG A 12 -8.97 5.36 54.46
CA ARG A 12 -8.42 5.81 53.18
C ARG A 12 -7.52 4.70 52.61
N THR A 13 -7.67 4.39 51.33
CA THR A 13 -6.59 3.94 50.41
C THR A 13 -7.00 4.40 49.00
N ALA A 14 -6.35 5.40 48.40
CA ALA A 14 -5.03 5.34 47.74
C ALA A 14 -5.06 4.40 46.52
N GLY A 15 -4.65 4.94 45.37
CA GLY A 15 -4.97 4.44 44.05
C GLY A 15 -4.41 3.06 43.71
N ALA A 16 -5.08 2.43 42.74
CA ALA A 16 -4.51 1.41 41.90
C ALA A 16 -4.30 2.02 40.51
N PRO A 17 -3.11 1.91 39.91
CA PRO A 17 -2.94 2.21 38.50
C PRO A 17 -3.78 1.19 37.72
N SER A 18 -4.68 1.67 36.87
CA SER A 18 -5.29 0.86 35.83
C SER A 18 -4.20 0.50 34.83
N THR A 19 -3.49 -0.60 35.09
CA THR A 19 -2.77 -1.32 34.05
C THR A 19 -3.81 -1.89 33.10
N ALA A 20 -4.10 -1.14 32.05
CA ALA A 20 -4.63 -1.72 30.83
C ALA A 20 -3.72 -2.91 30.45
N PRO A 21 -4.27 -4.10 30.14
CA PRO A 21 -3.44 -5.17 29.65
C PRO A 21 -2.88 -4.73 28.29
N SER A 22 -1.59 -4.41 28.25
CA SER A 22 -0.83 -4.43 27.00
C SER A 22 -1.01 -5.83 26.44
N SER A 23 -1.76 -5.95 25.35
CA SER A 23 -1.97 -7.23 24.68
C SER A 23 -0.64 -7.70 24.14
N ILE A 24 0.04 -8.55 24.90
CA ILE A 24 1.08 -9.43 24.39
C ILE A 24 0.34 -10.28 23.35
N ALA A 25 0.53 -9.96 22.07
CA ALA A 25 0.01 -10.78 20.98
C ALA A 25 0.42 -12.23 21.27
N SER A 26 -0.55 -13.15 21.25
CA SER A 26 -0.26 -14.52 21.63
C SER A 26 0.73 -15.13 20.63
N VAL A 27 1.54 -16.11 21.06
CA VAL A 27 2.49 -16.80 20.17
C VAL A 27 1.78 -17.41 18.95
N ALA A 28 0.51 -17.80 19.10
CA ALA A 28 -0.35 -18.28 18.03
C ALA A 28 -0.69 -17.18 17.00
N ASP A 29 -0.94 -15.95 17.46
CA ASP A 29 -1.15 -14.79 16.58
C ASP A 29 0.13 -14.49 15.79
N GLU A 30 1.29 -14.53 16.44
CA GLU A 30 2.56 -14.25 15.78
C GLU A 30 2.92 -15.30 14.70
N ALA A 31 2.62 -16.58 14.94
CA ALA A 31 2.80 -17.63 13.94
C ALA A 31 1.92 -17.44 12.69
N ALA A 32 0.68 -16.98 12.88
CA ALA A 32 -0.21 -16.64 11.76
C ALA A 32 0.37 -15.49 10.92
N TRP A 33 0.85 -14.43 11.57
CA TRP A 33 1.51 -13.31 10.88
C TRP A 33 2.77 -13.72 10.12
N ARG A 34 3.59 -14.60 10.69
CA ARG A 34 4.79 -15.13 10.00
C ARG A 34 4.45 -15.91 8.74
N THR A 35 3.33 -16.63 8.73
CA THR A 35 2.86 -17.36 7.54
C THR A 35 2.41 -16.41 6.43
N LEU A 36 1.87 -15.24 6.79
CA LEU A 36 1.43 -14.21 5.84
C LEU A 36 2.57 -13.33 5.33
N ALA A 37 3.64 -13.18 6.11
CA ALA A 37 4.78 -12.32 5.82
C ALA A 37 5.72 -12.91 4.75
N ALA A 38 5.17 -13.20 3.57
CA ALA A 38 5.96 -13.67 2.43
C ALA A 38 7.12 -12.70 2.15
N PRO A 39 8.34 -13.20 1.92
CA PRO A 39 9.50 -12.35 1.68
C PRO A 39 9.30 -11.53 0.41
N ARG A 40 9.94 -10.37 0.37
CA ARG A 40 9.92 -9.52 -0.82
C ARG A 40 10.80 -10.17 -1.88
N ALA A 41 10.41 -10.07 -3.15
CA ALA A 41 11.30 -10.48 -4.23
C ALA A 41 12.58 -9.64 -4.13
N THR A 42 13.74 -10.30 -4.03
CA THR A 42 15.02 -9.59 -4.00
C THR A 42 15.23 -8.95 -5.36
N PRO A 43 15.45 -7.62 -5.43
CA PRO A 43 15.73 -6.97 -6.70
C PRO A 43 16.99 -7.56 -7.34
N VAL A 44 16.95 -7.78 -8.65
CA VAL A 44 18.14 -8.20 -9.40
C VAL A 44 19.17 -7.08 -9.41
N ALA A 45 20.45 -7.43 -9.51
CA ALA A 45 21.51 -6.44 -9.53
C ALA A 45 21.30 -5.44 -10.68
N GLY A 46 21.28 -4.14 -10.35
CA GLY A 46 21.03 -3.07 -11.32
C GLY A 46 19.55 -2.80 -11.61
N ALA A 47 18.61 -3.43 -10.90
CA ALA A 47 17.19 -3.10 -10.97
C ALA A 47 16.97 -1.61 -10.70
N VAL A 48 16.16 -0.97 -11.54
CA VAL A 48 15.89 0.46 -11.44
C VAL A 48 15.06 0.74 -10.20
N ARG A 49 15.49 1.71 -9.40
CA ARG A 49 14.73 2.16 -8.22
C ARG A 49 13.59 3.09 -8.62
N ILE A 50 12.35 2.66 -8.40
CA ILE A 50 11.14 3.40 -8.79
C ILE A 50 10.30 3.72 -7.56
N SER A 51 9.82 4.96 -7.46
CA SER A 51 8.74 5.30 -6.53
C SER A 51 7.53 5.81 -7.32
N VAL A 52 6.33 5.45 -6.86
CA VAL A 52 5.11 6.13 -7.30
C VAL A 52 5.08 7.51 -6.65
N SER A 53 4.76 8.53 -7.43
CA SER A 53 4.62 9.91 -6.99
C SER A 53 3.15 10.31 -6.98
N GLU A 54 2.76 11.29 -7.80
CA GLU A 54 1.39 11.75 -7.92
C GLU A 54 0.63 10.91 -8.94
N ILE A 55 -0.56 10.46 -8.53
CA ILE A 55 -1.59 9.93 -9.41
C ILE A 55 -2.75 10.93 -9.44
N GLN A 56 -3.07 11.43 -10.62
CA GLN A 56 -4.18 12.33 -10.87
C GLN A 56 -5.28 11.59 -11.61
N LEU A 57 -6.52 11.77 -11.15
CA LEU A 57 -7.71 11.26 -11.82
C LEU A 57 -8.52 12.46 -12.31
N GLY A 58 -9.03 12.38 -13.54
CA GLY A 58 -9.86 13.44 -14.13
C GLY A 58 -11.16 13.68 -13.35
N GLU A 59 -11.62 12.67 -12.60
CA GLU A 59 -12.75 12.73 -11.67
C GLU A 59 -12.31 12.24 -10.29
N GLN A 60 -12.95 12.70 -9.22
CA GLN A 60 -12.57 12.30 -7.86
C GLN A 60 -12.82 10.82 -7.56
N ASN A 61 -13.87 10.23 -8.13
CA ASN A 61 -14.23 8.83 -7.92
C ASN A 61 -14.87 8.20 -9.17
N PRO A 62 -14.09 8.00 -10.26
CA PRO A 62 -14.62 7.50 -11.53
C PRO A 62 -15.17 6.08 -11.44
N TRP A 63 -14.81 5.32 -10.40
CA TRP A 63 -15.22 3.93 -10.21
C TRP A 63 -16.31 3.75 -9.14
N GLY A 64 -16.80 4.82 -8.52
CA GLY A 64 -17.81 4.74 -7.46
C GLY A 64 -17.37 3.92 -6.25
N LEU A 65 -16.06 3.91 -5.93
CA LEU A 65 -15.49 3.12 -4.84
C LEU A 65 -15.82 3.71 -3.48
N GLU A 66 -16.03 2.85 -2.50
CA GLU A 66 -16.28 3.23 -1.11
C GLU A 66 -14.93 3.36 -0.40
N THR A 67 -14.39 4.58 -0.32
CA THR A 67 -13.08 4.80 0.32
C THR A 67 -12.99 6.13 1.05
N SER A 68 -12.37 6.11 2.22
CA SER A 68 -12.04 7.29 3.02
C SER A 68 -10.70 7.94 2.63
N LEU A 69 -9.86 7.23 1.86
CA LEU A 69 -8.51 7.67 1.49
C LEU A 69 -8.46 8.41 0.15
N GLY A 70 -9.56 8.42 -0.60
CA GLY A 70 -9.61 8.93 -1.97
C GLY A 70 -9.07 7.92 -2.98
N THR A 71 -9.70 7.92 -4.15
CA THR A 71 -9.50 6.92 -5.21
C THR A 71 -8.08 6.90 -5.77
N ALA A 72 -7.42 8.07 -5.86
CA ALA A 72 -6.06 8.19 -6.35
C ALA A 72 -5.03 7.49 -5.45
N ILE A 73 -5.22 7.54 -4.12
CA ILE A 73 -4.37 6.81 -3.17
C ILE A 73 -4.58 5.31 -3.35
N GLY A 74 -5.83 4.86 -3.50
CA GLY A 74 -6.14 3.47 -3.82
C GLY A 74 -5.42 2.97 -5.08
N LEU A 75 -5.47 3.74 -6.17
CA LEU A 75 -4.78 3.40 -7.41
C LEU A 75 -3.26 3.36 -7.24
N ALA A 76 -2.68 4.32 -6.51
CA ALA A 76 -1.24 4.35 -6.24
C ALA A 76 -0.77 3.09 -5.50
N GLU A 77 -1.61 2.58 -4.60
CA GLU A 77 -1.31 1.37 -3.83
C GLU A 77 -1.48 0.09 -4.64
N LEU A 78 -2.41 0.05 -5.59
CA LEU A 78 -2.48 -1.05 -6.56
C LEU A 78 -1.21 -1.09 -7.44
N VAL A 79 -0.75 0.07 -7.92
CA VAL A 79 0.51 0.18 -8.68
C VAL A 79 1.70 -0.24 -7.81
N ALA A 80 1.77 0.23 -6.57
CA ALA A 80 2.81 -0.15 -5.62
C ALA A 80 2.84 -1.66 -5.38
N ALA A 81 1.68 -2.30 -5.19
CA ALA A 81 1.57 -3.76 -5.06
C ALA A 81 2.07 -4.50 -6.31
N GLY A 82 1.75 -3.98 -7.51
CA GLY A 82 2.30 -4.47 -8.76
C GLY A 82 3.83 -4.43 -8.79
N LEU A 83 4.44 -3.30 -8.40
CA LEU A 83 5.90 -3.13 -8.39
C LEU A 83 6.59 -3.90 -7.25
N LEU A 84 5.92 -4.09 -6.11
CA LEU A 84 6.45 -4.78 -4.93
C LEU A 84 6.78 -6.26 -5.17
N ARG A 85 6.07 -6.89 -6.12
CA ARG A 85 6.27 -8.30 -6.49
C ARG A 85 7.43 -8.52 -7.45
N ARG A 86 7.85 -7.45 -8.14
CA ARG A 86 8.77 -7.53 -9.28
C ARG A 86 10.23 -7.45 -8.82
N PRO A 87 11.09 -8.41 -9.22
CA PRO A 87 12.52 -8.34 -8.94
C PRO A 87 13.29 -7.51 -9.97
N ASP A 88 12.73 -7.23 -11.16
CA ASP A 88 13.35 -6.43 -12.22
C ASP A 88 13.28 -4.91 -12.00
N VAL A 89 12.60 -4.49 -10.94
CA VAL A 89 12.53 -3.11 -10.44
C VAL A 89 12.60 -3.11 -8.91
N GLU A 90 13.27 -2.13 -8.33
CA GLU A 90 13.27 -1.94 -6.88
C GLU A 90 12.24 -0.85 -6.53
N PHE A 91 11.10 -1.25 -5.97
CA PHE A 91 10.12 -0.26 -5.52
C PHE A 91 10.56 0.43 -4.22
N VAL A 92 10.58 1.77 -4.24
CA VAL A 92 10.94 2.62 -3.11
C VAL A 92 9.66 3.24 -2.54
N GLU A 93 9.31 2.87 -1.31
CA GLU A 93 8.04 3.24 -0.68
C GLU A 93 8.10 4.64 -0.04
N ARG A 94 8.04 5.70 -0.87
CA ARG A 94 8.20 7.08 -0.39
C ARG A 94 7.03 7.61 0.42
N ARG A 95 5.79 7.33 0.01
CA ARG A 95 4.59 7.94 0.63
C ARG A 95 4.52 7.65 2.13
N ARG A 96 4.58 6.36 2.50
CA ARG A 96 4.56 5.93 3.91
C ARG A 96 5.83 6.34 4.65
N PHE A 97 6.98 6.30 3.98
CA PHE A 97 8.25 6.73 4.58
C PHE A 97 8.22 8.20 4.97
N THR A 98 7.83 9.09 4.05
CA THR A 98 7.67 10.52 4.31
C THR A 98 6.66 10.77 5.43
N ALA A 99 5.51 10.10 5.40
CA ALA A 99 4.51 10.23 6.47
C ALA A 99 5.06 9.83 7.84
N ALA A 100 5.85 8.75 7.92
CA ALA A 100 6.48 8.29 9.15
C ALA A 100 7.55 9.28 9.66
N VAL A 101 8.38 9.81 8.77
CA VAL A 101 9.42 10.82 9.09
C VAL A 101 8.78 12.14 9.52
N ASP A 102 7.73 12.59 8.83
CA ASP A 102 7.00 13.81 9.18
C ASP A 102 6.31 13.69 10.54
N ALA A 103 5.73 12.53 10.85
CA ALA A 103 5.17 12.27 12.18
C ALA A 103 6.24 12.35 13.29
N GLU A 104 7.41 11.74 13.07
CA GLU A 104 8.55 11.84 14.01
C GLU A 104 9.02 13.28 14.18
N ARG A 105 9.19 14.02 13.07
CA ARG A 105 9.62 15.42 13.10
C ARG A 105 8.66 16.31 13.88
N LEU A 106 7.36 16.02 13.81
CA LEU A 106 6.32 16.74 14.54
C LEU A 106 6.18 16.30 16.01
N GLY A 107 7.05 15.42 16.50
CA GLY A 107 7.01 14.91 17.86
C GLY A 107 5.78 14.05 18.16
N ARG A 108 5.05 13.59 17.12
CA ARG A 108 3.92 12.69 17.29
C ARG A 108 4.46 11.32 17.63
N THR A 109 4.01 10.75 18.75
CA THR A 109 4.33 9.37 19.07
C THR A 109 3.77 8.48 17.98
N ARG A 110 4.62 7.64 17.39
CA ARG A 110 4.17 6.57 16.49
C ARG A 110 3.13 5.73 17.22
N ALA A 111 2.06 5.35 16.53
CA ALA A 111 1.09 4.41 17.09
C ALA A 111 1.83 3.13 17.53
N ALA A 112 1.38 2.52 18.62
CA ALA A 112 1.94 1.27 19.10
C ALA A 112 1.92 0.22 17.96
N GLY A 113 3.08 -0.31 17.60
CA GLY A 113 3.22 -1.28 16.51
C GLY A 113 3.45 -0.70 15.12
N ALA A 114 3.59 0.62 14.94
CA ALA A 114 4.03 1.19 13.67
C ALA A 114 5.48 0.77 13.35
N PRO A 115 5.80 0.40 12.10
CA PRO A 115 7.16 0.02 11.70
C PRO A 115 8.11 1.21 11.85
N PRO A 116 9.40 0.96 12.13
CA PRO A 116 10.40 2.03 12.09
C PRO A 116 10.60 2.54 10.67
N ALA A 117 10.78 3.86 10.51
CA ALA A 117 11.39 4.41 9.32
C ALA A 117 12.86 3.96 9.29
N GLY A 118 13.30 3.32 8.21
CA GLY A 118 14.70 2.99 7.98
C GLY A 118 15.43 4.05 7.16
N VAL A 119 16.48 3.68 6.43
CA VAL A 119 17.15 4.55 5.48
C VAL A 119 16.62 4.25 4.08
N SER A 120 15.79 5.11 3.51
CA SER A 120 15.33 4.93 2.13
C SER A 120 16.50 5.18 1.16
N PRO A 121 16.81 4.26 0.23
CA PRO A 121 17.89 4.43 -0.74
C PRO A 121 17.61 5.54 -1.77
N GLY A 122 16.40 6.09 -1.78
CA GLY A 122 15.93 7.05 -2.78
C GLY A 122 15.63 6.38 -4.13
N PRO A 123 14.60 6.83 -4.86
CA PRO A 123 14.35 6.34 -6.20
C PRO A 123 15.33 6.96 -7.20
N GLU A 124 15.56 6.26 -8.31
CA GLU A 124 16.16 6.83 -9.52
C GLU A 124 15.13 7.57 -10.35
N PHE A 125 13.88 7.09 -10.39
CA PHE A 125 12.79 7.79 -11.05
C PHE A 125 11.51 7.83 -10.20
N LEU A 126 10.77 8.92 -10.37
CA LEU A 126 9.39 9.05 -9.91
C LEU A 126 8.44 8.72 -11.06
N LEU A 127 7.53 7.78 -10.83
CA LEU A 127 6.41 7.51 -11.72
C LEU A 127 5.24 8.44 -11.37
N SER A 128 4.86 9.30 -12.30
CA SER A 128 3.66 10.14 -12.22
C SER A 128 2.67 9.71 -13.28
N VAL A 129 1.38 9.74 -12.93
CA VAL A 129 0.31 9.24 -13.79
C VAL A 129 -0.88 10.18 -13.75
N THR A 130 -1.45 10.47 -14.91
CA THR A 130 -2.76 11.11 -15.04
C THR A 130 -3.67 10.19 -15.83
N TRP A 131 -4.82 9.82 -15.25
CA TRP A 131 -5.88 9.10 -15.96
C TRP A 131 -7.09 10.01 -16.14
N ALA A 132 -7.43 10.32 -17.38
CA ALA A 132 -8.53 11.23 -17.69
C ALA A 132 -9.27 10.83 -18.97
N ALA A 133 -10.59 11.02 -18.94
CA ALA A 133 -11.46 10.95 -20.12
C ALA A 133 -11.58 12.35 -20.74
N PHE A 134 -10.81 12.63 -21.79
CA PHE A 134 -10.84 13.94 -22.46
C PHE A 134 -11.97 14.02 -23.49
N GLY A 135 -13.23 14.08 -23.04
CA GLY A 135 -14.40 14.46 -23.84
C GLY A 135 -14.71 13.65 -25.12
N ALA A 136 -13.90 12.64 -25.44
CA ALA A 136 -14.02 11.73 -26.57
C ALA A 136 -13.43 10.37 -26.18
N THR A 137 -14.02 9.29 -26.70
CA THR A 137 -13.55 7.92 -26.54
C THR A 137 -12.30 7.71 -27.41
N PRO A 138 -11.18 7.15 -26.89
CA PRO A 138 -10.97 6.51 -25.58
C PRO A 138 -10.51 7.44 -24.44
N ALA A 139 -10.55 6.96 -23.18
CA ALA A 139 -9.81 7.57 -22.07
C ALA A 139 -8.31 7.34 -22.25
N TYR A 140 -7.50 8.22 -21.67
CA TYR A 140 -6.06 8.11 -21.76
C TYR A 140 -5.41 8.05 -20.38
N LEU A 141 -4.48 7.12 -20.27
CA LEU A 141 -3.49 7.03 -19.22
C LEU A 141 -2.21 7.71 -19.69
N GLU A 142 -1.93 8.90 -19.20
CA GLU A 142 -0.64 9.57 -19.39
C GLU A 142 0.30 9.19 -18.26
N SER A 143 1.47 8.69 -18.58
CA SER A 143 2.48 8.31 -17.59
C SER A 143 3.80 9.02 -17.88
N ARG A 144 4.52 9.38 -16.82
CA ARG A 144 5.78 10.12 -16.89
C ARG A 144 6.77 9.54 -15.90
N LEU A 145 8.01 9.39 -16.35
CA LEU A 145 9.16 9.19 -15.48
C LEU A 145 9.85 10.54 -15.26
N LEU A 146 10.00 10.91 -14.01
CA LEU A 146 10.62 12.16 -13.59
C LEU A 146 11.94 11.87 -12.87
N ASP A 147 12.97 12.67 -13.15
CA ASP A 147 14.17 12.74 -12.32
C ASP A 147 13.81 13.34 -10.94
N PRO A 148 14.03 12.63 -9.83
CA PRO A 148 13.61 13.08 -8.50
C PRO A 148 14.28 14.36 -8.01
N ALA A 149 15.49 14.68 -8.52
CA ALA A 149 16.27 15.83 -8.07
C ALA A 149 15.90 17.13 -8.80
N SER A 150 15.69 17.06 -10.12
CA SER A 150 15.40 18.21 -10.98
C SER A 150 13.93 18.36 -11.34
N GLY A 151 13.12 17.30 -11.18
CA GLY A 151 11.73 17.26 -11.65
C GLY A 151 11.60 17.16 -13.17
N ARG A 152 12.71 16.99 -13.90
CA ARG A 152 12.71 16.86 -15.37
C ARG A 152 11.96 15.60 -15.79
N ILE A 153 11.14 15.70 -16.83
CA ILE A 153 10.53 14.55 -17.49
C ILE A 153 11.62 13.84 -18.31
N GLU A 154 11.96 12.64 -17.90
CA GLU A 154 12.90 11.76 -18.60
C GLU A 154 12.20 11.01 -19.72
N ARG A 155 10.97 10.54 -19.47
CA ARG A 155 10.11 9.86 -20.44
C ARG A 155 8.66 10.20 -20.19
N SER A 156 7.89 10.21 -21.26
CA SER A 156 6.44 10.26 -21.22
C SER A 156 5.86 9.29 -22.25
N TRP A 157 4.77 8.64 -21.88
CA TRP A 157 4.03 7.76 -22.77
C TRP A 157 2.55 7.82 -22.45
N ARG A 158 1.77 7.29 -23.39
CA ARG A 158 0.32 7.25 -23.30
C ARG A 158 -0.17 5.85 -23.59
N THR A 159 -1.13 5.38 -22.80
CA THR A 159 -1.83 4.12 -23.01
C THR A 159 -3.32 4.43 -23.15
N GLU A 160 -3.95 3.85 -24.16
CA GLU A 160 -5.40 3.94 -24.35
C GLU A 160 -6.11 3.00 -23.38
N THR A 161 -7.20 3.49 -22.79
CA THR A 161 -8.07 2.72 -21.91
C THR A 161 -9.53 2.98 -22.27
N PRO A 162 -10.43 1.98 -22.14
CA PRO A 162 -11.87 2.24 -22.18
C PRO A 162 -12.31 3.27 -21.12
N LEU A 163 -13.41 3.98 -21.37
CA LEU A 163 -13.98 4.92 -20.39
C LEU A 163 -14.42 4.22 -19.10
N ASP A 164 -14.89 2.98 -19.23
CA ASP A 164 -15.31 2.09 -18.16
C ASP A 164 -14.18 1.12 -17.73
N ALA A 165 -12.91 1.51 -17.94
CA ALA A 165 -11.77 0.72 -17.47
C ALA A 165 -11.85 0.51 -15.96
N ASP A 166 -11.59 -0.71 -15.49
CA ASP A 166 -11.58 -1.03 -14.06
C ASP A 166 -10.25 -0.57 -13.40
N PRO A 167 -10.26 -0.23 -12.10
CA PRO A 167 -9.09 0.36 -11.44
C PRO A 167 -7.87 -0.58 -11.41
N VAL A 168 -8.11 -1.89 -11.34
CA VAL A 168 -7.02 -2.89 -11.29
C VAL A 168 -6.38 -3.04 -12.66
N GLY A 169 -7.17 -3.08 -13.73
CA GLY A 169 -6.69 -3.06 -15.12
C GLY A 169 -5.88 -1.80 -15.43
N VAL A 170 -6.34 -0.64 -14.96
CA VAL A 170 -5.58 0.62 -15.06
C VAL A 170 -4.24 0.50 -14.30
N ALA A 171 -4.24 0.01 -13.06
CA ALA A 171 -3.02 -0.17 -12.28
C ALA A 171 -2.01 -1.11 -12.97
N ARG A 172 -2.48 -2.23 -13.51
CA ARG A 172 -1.65 -3.21 -14.23
C ARG A 172 -1.10 -2.64 -15.53
N ALA A 173 -1.90 -1.85 -16.26
CA ALA A 173 -1.44 -1.14 -17.45
C ALA A 173 -0.39 -0.06 -17.14
N ILE A 174 -0.49 0.63 -15.99
CA ILE A 174 0.56 1.55 -15.51
C ILE A 174 1.88 0.79 -15.31
N VAL A 175 1.83 -0.36 -14.61
CA VAL A 175 3.02 -1.18 -14.34
C VAL A 175 3.61 -1.72 -15.65
N GLY A 176 2.77 -2.30 -16.53
CA GLY A 176 3.23 -2.80 -17.83
C GLY A 176 3.84 -1.72 -18.73
N GLY A 177 3.22 -0.54 -18.77
CA GLY A 177 3.75 0.62 -19.50
C GLY A 177 5.10 1.10 -18.96
N LEU A 178 5.26 1.14 -17.64
CA LEU A 178 6.55 1.45 -17.01
C LEU A 178 7.63 0.45 -17.43
N ILE A 179 7.35 -0.85 -17.32
CA ILE A 179 8.34 -1.90 -17.65
C ILE A 179 8.72 -1.84 -19.13
N ALA A 180 7.74 -1.64 -20.02
CA ALA A 180 7.98 -1.46 -21.44
C ALA A 180 8.87 -0.23 -21.71
N GLU A 181 8.66 0.88 -21.00
CA GLU A 181 9.49 2.08 -21.15
C GLU A 181 10.91 1.86 -20.61
N LEU A 182 11.06 1.23 -19.45
CA LEU A 182 12.38 0.86 -18.93
C LEU A 182 13.12 -0.07 -19.91
N ALA A 183 12.42 -0.97 -20.59
CA ALA A 183 13.00 -1.82 -21.63
C ALA A 183 13.47 -0.99 -22.84
N ARG A 184 12.68 -0.02 -23.31
CA ARG A 184 13.08 0.91 -24.39
C ARG A 184 14.29 1.75 -24.01
N MET A 185 14.43 2.09 -22.72
CA MET A 185 15.61 2.79 -22.20
C MET A 185 16.84 1.88 -22.08
N GLY A 186 16.74 0.57 -22.30
CA GLY A 186 17.80 -0.40 -22.03
C GLY A 186 18.09 -0.56 -20.54
N ARG A 187 17.09 -0.28 -19.69
CA ARG A 187 17.19 -0.25 -18.22
C ARG A 187 16.33 -1.34 -17.55
N ALA A 188 15.49 -2.06 -18.28
CA ALA A 188 14.79 -3.22 -17.74
C ALA A 188 15.73 -4.42 -17.64
N SER A 189 15.66 -5.11 -16.52
CA SER A 189 16.32 -6.41 -16.38
C SER A 189 15.50 -7.50 -17.04
N ALA A 190 16.16 -8.57 -17.51
CA ALA A 190 15.47 -9.71 -18.11
C ALA A 190 14.75 -10.53 -17.01
N TRP A 191 13.47 -10.22 -16.78
CA TRP A 191 12.57 -11.01 -15.96
C TRP A 191 11.23 -11.19 -16.67
N THR A 192 10.69 -12.40 -16.58
CA THR A 192 9.36 -12.72 -17.10
C THR A 192 8.40 -12.86 -15.94
N ASP A 193 7.29 -12.15 -16.04
CA ASP A 193 6.27 -12.20 -15.03
C ASP A 193 5.56 -13.56 -15.03
N PRO A 194 5.54 -14.31 -13.91
CA PRO A 194 4.81 -15.58 -13.85
C PRO A 194 3.29 -15.39 -13.90
N ILE A 195 2.80 -14.17 -13.69
CA ILE A 195 1.38 -13.82 -13.83
C ILE A 195 1.23 -13.05 -15.15
N THR A 196 0.68 -13.70 -16.17
CA THR A 196 0.57 -13.15 -17.54
C THR A 196 -0.09 -11.77 -17.57
N SER A 197 -1.15 -11.56 -16.79
CA SER A 197 -1.93 -10.31 -16.79
C SER A 197 -1.50 -9.30 -15.72
N ALA A 198 -0.36 -9.49 -15.04
CA ALA A 198 0.04 -8.60 -13.96
C ALA A 198 0.68 -7.27 -14.41
N ALA A 199 1.21 -7.23 -15.63
CA ALA A 199 1.83 -6.04 -16.21
C ALA A 199 1.72 -6.06 -17.74
N PRO A 200 0.49 -6.07 -18.30
CA PRO A 200 0.28 -6.17 -19.73
C PRO A 200 0.79 -4.91 -20.44
N ALA A 201 1.31 -5.08 -21.66
CA ALA A 201 1.85 -3.97 -22.46
C ALA A 201 0.76 -2.98 -22.93
N ALA A 202 -0.48 -3.44 -22.99
CA ALA A 202 -1.68 -2.65 -23.25
C ALA A 202 -2.70 -2.87 -22.13
N PHE A 203 -3.74 -2.05 -22.06
CA PHE A 203 -4.81 -2.26 -21.09
C PHE A 203 -5.51 -3.61 -21.33
N GLU A 204 -5.66 -4.38 -20.24
CA GLU A 204 -6.49 -5.57 -20.18
C GLU A 204 -7.52 -5.38 -19.07
N ARG A 205 -8.79 -5.61 -19.39
CA ARG A 205 -9.86 -5.59 -18.40
C ARG A 205 -9.66 -6.73 -17.41
N THR A 206 -9.88 -6.45 -16.14
CA THR A 206 -9.84 -7.49 -15.10
C THR A 206 -11.25 -7.91 -14.69
N ASP A 207 -11.35 -9.15 -14.21
CA ASP A 207 -12.57 -9.66 -13.57
C ASP A 207 -12.61 -9.34 -12.06
N ILE A 208 -11.82 -8.36 -11.58
CA ILE A 208 -11.79 -7.99 -10.17
C ILE A 208 -13.07 -7.23 -9.82
N SER A 209 -13.89 -7.84 -8.95
CA SER A 209 -15.15 -7.24 -8.53
C SER A 209 -14.94 -5.94 -7.73
N VAL A 210 -15.85 -4.98 -7.89
CA VAL A 210 -15.87 -3.74 -7.09
C VAL A 210 -15.88 -4.04 -5.59
N ALA A 211 -16.59 -5.08 -5.15
CA ALA A 211 -16.59 -5.52 -3.75
C ALA A 211 -15.21 -5.98 -3.26
N ALA A 212 -14.41 -6.64 -4.11
CA ALA A 212 -13.04 -6.99 -3.77
C ALA A 212 -12.14 -5.74 -3.69
N VAL A 213 -12.31 -4.78 -4.60
CA VAL A 213 -11.59 -3.50 -4.57
C VAL A 213 -11.94 -2.70 -3.31
N ASN A 214 -13.23 -2.61 -2.92
CA ASN A 214 -13.63 -1.93 -1.69
C ASN A 214 -13.01 -2.60 -0.46
N ALA A 215 -13.01 -3.93 -0.36
CA ALA A 215 -12.34 -4.64 0.73
C ALA A 215 -10.81 -4.37 0.78
N PHE A 216 -10.17 -4.26 -0.39
CA PHE A 216 -8.76 -3.85 -0.47
C PHE A 216 -8.57 -2.43 0.07
N LEU A 217 -9.47 -1.49 -0.26
CA LEU A 217 -9.40 -0.11 0.20
C LEU A 217 -9.71 0.04 1.71
N GLU A 218 -10.57 -0.81 2.27
CA GLU A 218 -10.78 -0.91 3.72
C GLU A 218 -9.52 -1.42 4.43
N GLY A 219 -8.86 -2.42 3.84
CA GLY A 219 -7.57 -2.92 4.32
C GLY A 219 -6.51 -1.82 4.31
N LEU A 220 -6.46 -1.05 3.22
CA LEU A 220 -5.57 0.09 3.08
C LEU A 220 -5.86 1.20 4.09
N ALA A 221 -7.12 1.58 4.27
CA ALA A 221 -7.54 2.57 5.27
C ALA A 221 -7.12 2.16 6.68
N SER A 222 -7.22 0.86 7.00
CA SER A 222 -6.74 0.31 8.26
C SER A 222 -5.22 0.35 8.38
N GLU A 223 -4.49 0.03 7.30
CA GLU A 223 -3.02 0.10 7.26
C GLU A 223 -2.52 1.53 7.51
N GLU A 224 -3.16 2.55 6.92
CA GLU A 224 -2.77 3.97 7.09
C GLU A 224 -2.84 4.46 8.53
N VAL A 225 -3.69 3.85 9.36
CA VAL A 225 -3.82 4.15 10.78
C VAL A 225 -3.17 3.10 11.68
N TRP A 226 -2.33 2.22 11.10
CA TRP A 226 -1.58 1.18 11.79
C TRP A 226 -2.47 0.13 12.47
N ASN A 227 -3.72 -0.03 12.02
CA ASN A 227 -4.61 -1.12 12.43
C ASN A 227 -4.28 -2.36 11.59
N TRP A 228 -3.28 -3.12 12.02
CA TRP A 228 -2.79 -4.29 11.31
C TRP A 228 -3.86 -5.36 11.12
N GLU A 229 -4.67 -5.61 12.14
CA GLU A 229 -5.72 -6.63 12.07
C GLU A 229 -6.81 -6.22 11.07
N GLY A 230 -7.22 -4.95 11.07
CA GLY A 230 -8.11 -4.41 10.04
C GLY A 230 -7.53 -4.52 8.63
N ALA A 231 -6.23 -4.22 8.48
CA ALA A 231 -5.53 -4.36 7.21
C ALA A 231 -5.52 -5.83 6.71
N ARG A 232 -5.20 -6.77 7.61
CA ARG A 232 -5.24 -8.22 7.33
C ARG A 232 -6.62 -8.66 6.87
N VAL A 233 -7.66 -8.32 7.61
CA VAL A 233 -9.05 -8.71 7.31
C VAL A 233 -9.49 -8.14 5.95
N GLY A 234 -9.22 -6.86 5.68
CA GLY A 234 -9.57 -6.22 4.41
C GLY A 234 -8.88 -6.89 3.21
N TYR A 235 -7.55 -7.07 3.29
CA TYR A 235 -6.80 -7.69 2.19
C TYR A 235 -7.15 -9.16 1.99
N GLN A 236 -7.31 -9.95 3.05
CA GLN A 236 -7.76 -11.34 2.92
C GLN A 236 -9.18 -11.42 2.35
N THR A 237 -10.08 -10.53 2.76
CA THR A 237 -11.44 -10.46 2.20
C THR A 237 -11.38 -10.15 0.69
N ALA A 238 -10.52 -9.22 0.27
CA ALA A 238 -10.32 -8.92 -1.14
C ALA A 238 -9.81 -10.15 -1.93
N SER A 239 -8.79 -10.84 -1.41
CA SER A 239 -8.25 -12.06 -2.03
C SER A 239 -9.25 -13.22 -2.08
N VAL A 240 -10.06 -13.41 -1.03
CA VAL A 240 -11.10 -14.46 -0.99
C VAL A 240 -12.21 -14.16 -1.98
N ARG A 241 -12.61 -12.89 -2.13
CA ARG A 241 -13.63 -12.47 -3.10
C ARG A 241 -13.16 -12.65 -4.54
N ASN A 242 -11.87 -12.42 -4.80
CA ASN A 242 -11.27 -12.57 -6.12
C ASN A 242 -9.87 -13.20 -6.03
N PRO A 243 -9.73 -14.52 -6.24
CA PRO A 243 -8.44 -15.20 -6.21
C PRO A 243 -7.41 -14.68 -7.24
N GLY A 244 -7.85 -14.01 -8.31
CA GLY A 244 -6.97 -13.36 -9.29
C GLY A 244 -6.43 -11.99 -8.87
N PHE A 245 -6.77 -11.52 -7.67
CA PHE A 245 -6.41 -10.19 -7.18
C PHE A 245 -5.09 -10.20 -6.40
N PHE A 246 -3.98 -10.48 -7.10
CA PHE A 246 -2.67 -10.63 -6.47
C PHE A 246 -2.21 -9.36 -5.72
N GLU A 247 -2.68 -8.18 -6.10
CA GLU A 247 -2.35 -6.92 -5.43
C GLU A 247 -2.77 -6.95 -3.96
N ALA A 248 -3.90 -7.58 -3.63
CA ALA A 248 -4.34 -7.77 -2.26
C ALA A 248 -3.42 -8.72 -1.48
N GLU A 249 -2.93 -9.78 -2.11
CA GLU A 249 -1.97 -10.71 -1.48
C GLU A 249 -0.62 -10.04 -1.22
N VAL A 250 -0.15 -9.22 -2.16
CA VAL A 250 1.10 -8.46 -1.99
C VAL A 250 0.97 -7.43 -0.88
N ALA A 251 -0.16 -6.72 -0.81
CA ALA A 251 -0.44 -5.78 0.28
C ALA A 251 -0.56 -6.49 1.63
N LEU A 252 -1.21 -7.67 1.68
CA LEU A 252 -1.27 -8.51 2.87
C LEU A 252 0.11 -8.93 3.37
N ALA A 253 0.97 -9.40 2.46
CA ALA A 253 2.35 -9.77 2.80
C ALA A 253 3.16 -8.57 3.29
N ARG A 254 2.99 -7.39 2.67
CA ARG A 254 3.60 -6.14 3.16
C ARG A 254 3.12 -5.82 4.58
N ALA A 255 1.81 -5.77 4.81
CA ALA A 255 1.24 -5.46 6.12
C ALA A 255 1.72 -6.43 7.20
N ALA A 256 1.81 -7.73 6.87
CA ALA A 256 2.35 -8.74 7.78
C ALA A 256 3.82 -8.51 8.13
N ARG A 257 4.68 -8.18 7.15
CA ARG A 257 6.09 -7.83 7.40
C ARG A 257 6.21 -6.60 8.29
N LEU A 258 5.44 -5.54 8.02
CA LEU A 258 5.46 -4.31 8.82
C LEU A 258 4.96 -4.58 10.25
N ARG A 259 3.90 -5.38 10.42
CA ARG A 259 3.39 -5.83 11.72
C ARG A 259 4.44 -6.59 12.53
N LEU A 260 5.31 -7.36 11.89
CA LEU A 260 6.39 -8.13 12.53
C LEU A 260 7.66 -7.28 12.79
N GLY A 261 7.60 -5.97 12.60
CA GLY A 261 8.72 -5.05 12.86
C GLY A 261 9.65 -4.83 11.67
N GLY A 262 9.25 -5.22 10.46
CA GLY A 262 9.94 -4.86 9.23
C GLY A 262 9.98 -3.34 9.02
N THR A 263 10.86 -2.88 8.13
CA THR A 263 11.01 -1.45 7.83
C THR A 263 10.32 -1.07 6.52
N LEU A 264 10.07 0.24 6.35
CA LEU A 264 9.60 0.81 5.08
C LEU A 264 10.72 0.99 4.03
N ALA A 265 11.98 0.71 4.39
CA ALA A 265 13.16 1.29 3.71
C ALA A 265 13.64 0.60 2.44
N SER A 266 12.93 -0.43 1.94
CA SER A 266 13.42 -1.44 0.99
C SER A 266 14.33 -2.48 1.64
N GLY A 267 14.10 -3.76 1.28
CA GLY A 267 14.81 -4.92 1.81
C GLY A 267 14.52 -5.25 3.26
#